data_AF-A0A7X9GBC3-F1
#
_entry.id   AF-A0A7X9GBC3-F1
#
_cell.length_a   1.000
_cell.length_b   1.000
_cell.length_c   1.000
_cell.angle_alpha   90.00
_cell.angle_beta   90.00
_cell.angle_gamma   90.00
#
_symmetry.space_group_name_H-M   'P 1'
#
loop_
_entity.id
_entity.type
_entity.pdbx_description
1 polymer ?
#
loop_
_entity_poly.entity_id
_entity_poly.type
_entity_poly.pdbx_seq_one_letter_code
_entity_poly.pdbx_strand_id
1 'polypeptide(L)'
;MGLTHLDQLEAEAIYIIREVAAECEKPVMLYSIGKDSSVMLHLALKAFYPEKPPFPFMHIDTTWKFKEMITFRDKKAQELGIDMIVYSNEQAIKDGINPFDHGSAYTDILKTQALKDALDKYGFTAAFGGARRDEEKSRAKERIFSFRNDKHAWDPKNQRPEMWKLYNTVLNKGESIRVFPLSNWTEKDIWQYIKRENIEIVPLYFAKEREFIERDGNIIMIDDERMRIYEGEEIKKDFIRFRTLGCYPLTGGCYSKADTLDKIIEETLGAISSERITRVIDNEAVGSMERRKREGYF
;
A
#
# COMPACT_ATOMS: atom_id res chain seq x y z
N MET A 1 -22.09 -13.07 23.49
CA MET A 1 -20.75 -12.46 23.71
C MET A 1 -20.69 -11.17 22.91
N GLY A 2 -20.11 -10.10 23.46
CA GLY A 2 -19.90 -8.85 22.72
C GLY A 2 -18.81 -9.00 21.67
N LEU A 3 -18.84 -8.17 20.62
CA LEU A 3 -17.80 -8.12 19.59
C LEU A 3 -16.48 -7.65 20.20
N THR A 4 -15.38 -8.33 19.89
CA THR A 4 -14.04 -7.85 20.23
C THR A 4 -13.68 -6.63 19.36
N HIS A 5 -12.61 -5.91 19.73
CA HIS A 5 -12.11 -4.77 18.94
C HIS A 5 -11.84 -5.14 17.47
N LEU A 6 -11.13 -6.25 17.22
CA LEU A 6 -10.85 -6.71 15.86
C LEU A 6 -12.09 -7.17 15.11
N ASP A 7 -13.13 -7.67 15.81
CA ASP A 7 -14.40 -8.01 15.15
C ASP A 7 -15.16 -6.76 14.72
N GLN A 8 -15.10 -5.68 15.50
CA GLN A 8 -15.70 -4.41 15.13
C GLN A 8 -15.01 -3.79 13.92
N LEU A 9 -13.66 -3.80 13.90
CA LEU A 9 -12.86 -3.33 12.77
C LEU A 9 -13.08 -4.17 11.51
N GLU A 10 -13.12 -5.50 11.63
CA GLU A 10 -13.45 -6.41 10.52
C GLU A 10 -14.84 -6.11 9.95
N ALA A 11 -15.85 -5.99 10.82
CA ALA A 11 -17.21 -5.71 10.39
C ALA A 11 -17.35 -4.34 9.72
N GLU A 12 -16.65 -3.32 10.22
CA GLU A 12 -16.61 -1.99 9.60
C GLU A 12 -15.98 -2.04 8.21
N ALA A 13 -14.81 -2.67 8.07
CA ALA A 13 -14.12 -2.76 6.78
C ALA A 13 -14.93 -3.57 5.75
N ILE A 14 -15.52 -4.70 6.15
CA ILE A 14 -16.41 -5.50 5.29
C ILE A 14 -17.63 -4.70 4.86
N TYR A 15 -18.23 -3.92 5.78
CA TYR A 15 -19.35 -3.05 5.47
C TYR A 15 -18.97 -2.03 4.39
N ILE A 16 -17.87 -1.30 4.57
CA ILE A 16 -17.37 -0.31 3.59
C ILE A 16 -17.13 -0.95 2.22
N ILE A 17 -16.50 -2.13 2.19
CA ILE A 17 -16.23 -2.85 0.94
C ILE A 17 -17.53 -3.21 0.21
N ARG A 18 -18.55 -3.67 0.95
CA ARG A 18 -19.86 -4.02 0.37
C ARG A 18 -20.61 -2.81 -0.15
N GLU A 19 -20.60 -1.68 0.57
CA GLU A 19 -21.26 -0.44 0.12
C GLU A 19 -20.68 0.03 -1.22
N VAL A 20 -19.35 0.01 -1.37
CA VAL A 20 -18.71 0.38 -2.64
C VAL A 20 -19.10 -0.58 -3.76
N ALA A 21 -19.14 -1.88 -3.50
CA ALA A 21 -19.55 -2.84 -4.52
C ALA A 21 -21.04 -2.72 -4.91
N ALA A 22 -21.88 -2.23 -3.99
CA ALA A 22 -23.30 -2.03 -4.23
C ALA A 22 -23.60 -0.71 -4.97
N GLU A 23 -22.85 0.36 -4.68
CA GLU A 23 -23.18 1.71 -5.16
C GLU A 23 -22.26 2.23 -6.28
N CYS A 24 -21.03 1.72 -6.39
CA CYS A 24 -20.07 2.18 -7.40
C CYS A 24 -20.07 1.26 -8.63
N GLU A 25 -20.12 1.86 -9.83
CA GLU A 25 -20.25 1.12 -11.10
C GLU A 25 -19.07 0.20 -11.41
N LYS A 26 -17.83 0.66 -11.19
CA LYS A 26 -16.62 -0.09 -11.57
C LYS A 26 -15.51 0.06 -10.52
N PRO A 27 -15.61 -0.67 -9.39
CA PRO A 27 -14.57 -0.65 -8.37
C PRO A 27 -13.33 -1.43 -8.78
N VAL A 28 -12.19 -1.09 -8.18
CA VAL A 28 -10.92 -1.84 -8.23
C VAL A 28 -10.25 -1.83 -6.86
N MET A 29 -9.60 -2.92 -6.48
CA MET A 29 -8.81 -2.97 -5.25
C MET A 29 -7.31 -2.81 -5.53
N LEU A 30 -6.69 -1.74 -5.01
CA LEU A 30 -5.26 -1.52 -5.17
C LEU A 30 -4.48 -2.46 -4.25
N TYR A 31 -3.76 -3.40 -4.83
CA TYR A 31 -3.00 -4.41 -4.12
C TYR A 31 -1.49 -4.14 -4.22
N SER A 32 -0.92 -3.57 -3.15
CA SER A 32 0.49 -3.16 -3.10
C SER A 32 1.45 -4.25 -2.62
N ILE A 33 0.95 -5.44 -2.30
CA ILE A 33 1.73 -6.59 -1.80
C ILE A 33 2.39 -6.31 -0.43
N GLY A 34 1.90 -5.31 0.30
CA GLY A 34 2.24 -5.06 1.69
C GLY A 34 1.24 -5.70 2.66
N LYS A 35 1.59 -5.72 3.95
CA LYS A 35 0.78 -6.25 5.06
C LYS A 35 -0.66 -5.70 5.05
N ASP A 36 -0.82 -4.39 4.86
CA ASP A 36 -2.13 -3.71 4.91
C ASP A 36 -3.00 -4.14 3.72
N SER A 37 -2.42 -4.17 2.51
CA SER A 37 -3.13 -4.65 1.33
C SER A 37 -3.44 -6.16 1.36
N SER A 38 -2.64 -6.97 2.07
CA SER A 38 -2.97 -8.38 2.30
C SER A 38 -4.14 -8.55 3.28
N VAL A 39 -4.23 -7.74 4.33
CA VAL A 39 -5.42 -7.69 5.19
C VAL A 39 -6.64 -7.23 4.41
N MET A 40 -6.52 -6.18 3.58
CA MET A 40 -7.62 -5.70 2.75
C MET A 40 -8.10 -6.76 1.73
N LEU A 41 -7.18 -7.50 1.10
CA LEU A 41 -7.49 -8.65 0.25
C LEU A 41 -8.28 -9.72 1.02
N HIS A 42 -7.83 -10.10 2.22
CA HIS A 42 -8.52 -11.09 3.06
C HIS A 42 -9.94 -10.64 3.43
N LEU A 43 -10.09 -9.36 3.81
CA LEU A 43 -11.39 -8.76 4.12
C LEU A 43 -12.33 -8.74 2.91
N ALA A 44 -11.80 -8.47 1.70
CA ALA A 44 -12.58 -8.54 0.47
C ALA A 44 -13.09 -9.96 0.21
N LEU A 45 -12.25 -10.99 0.38
CA LEU A 45 -12.66 -12.39 0.25
C LEU A 45 -13.76 -12.75 1.26
N LYS A 46 -13.62 -12.32 2.52
CA LYS A 46 -14.68 -12.50 3.54
C LYS A 46 -15.96 -11.75 3.19
N ALA A 47 -15.86 -10.56 2.62
CA ALA A 47 -17.02 -9.73 2.31
C ALA A 47 -17.95 -10.38 1.26
N PHE A 48 -17.41 -11.19 0.34
CA PHE A 48 -18.19 -11.79 -0.76
C PHE A 48 -18.27 -13.31 -0.71
N TYR A 49 -17.69 -13.95 0.31
CA TYR A 49 -17.80 -15.40 0.51
C TYR A 49 -19.28 -15.87 0.43
N PRO A 50 -19.58 -16.99 -0.27
CA PRO A 50 -18.64 -17.94 -0.88
C PRO A 50 -18.10 -17.57 -2.26
N GLU A 51 -18.58 -16.47 -2.84
CA GLU A 51 -18.16 -16.01 -4.16
C GLU A 51 -16.90 -15.15 -4.11
N LYS A 52 -16.29 -14.94 -5.28
CA LYS A 52 -15.17 -14.01 -5.42
C LYS A 52 -15.66 -12.55 -5.36
N PRO A 53 -14.80 -11.60 -4.94
CA PRO A 53 -15.12 -10.19 -5.02
C PRO A 53 -15.53 -9.77 -6.44
N PRO A 54 -16.58 -8.97 -6.62
CA PRO A 54 -17.11 -8.59 -7.94
C PRO A 54 -16.30 -7.48 -8.63
N PHE A 55 -15.01 -7.36 -8.30
CA PHE A 55 -14.10 -6.35 -8.83
C PHE A 55 -12.68 -6.91 -8.97
N PRO A 56 -11.89 -6.39 -9.92
CA PRO A 56 -10.51 -6.79 -10.09
C PRO A 56 -9.62 -6.18 -9.01
N PHE A 57 -8.43 -6.76 -8.88
CA PHE A 57 -7.31 -6.21 -8.12
C PHE A 57 -6.31 -5.58 -9.10
N MET A 58 -5.62 -4.54 -8.66
CA MET A 58 -4.63 -3.86 -9.50
C MET A 58 -3.34 -3.58 -8.74
N HIS A 59 -2.21 -3.90 -9.37
CA HIS A 59 -0.87 -3.57 -8.88
C HIS A 59 -0.15 -2.66 -9.89
N ILE A 60 0.31 -1.50 -9.43
CA ILE A 60 1.17 -0.59 -10.19
C ILE A 60 2.62 -1.06 -10.07
N ASP A 61 3.14 -1.62 -11.15
CA ASP A 61 4.46 -2.20 -11.23
C ASP A 61 5.46 -1.22 -11.83
N THR A 62 6.33 -0.71 -10.96
CA THR A 62 7.42 0.19 -11.34
C THR A 62 8.62 -0.55 -11.89
N THR A 63 8.60 -1.89 -11.98
CA THR A 63 9.71 -2.82 -12.23
C THR A 63 10.76 -2.89 -11.13
N TRP A 64 10.91 -1.86 -10.29
CA TRP A 64 11.86 -1.80 -9.17
C TRP A 64 11.35 -2.36 -7.84
N LYS A 65 10.27 -3.14 -7.83
CA LYS A 65 9.81 -3.83 -6.61
C LYS A 65 10.79 -4.93 -6.24
N PHE A 66 10.79 -5.34 -4.97
CA PHE A 66 11.53 -6.52 -4.56
C PHE A 66 11.01 -7.75 -5.30
N LYS A 67 11.92 -8.66 -5.71
CA LYS A 67 11.58 -9.94 -6.35
C LYS A 67 10.62 -10.75 -5.50
N GLU A 68 10.88 -10.85 -4.19
CA GLU A 68 10.02 -11.58 -3.25
C GLU A 68 8.57 -11.05 -3.24
N MET A 69 8.37 -9.73 -3.45
CA MET A 69 7.01 -9.17 -3.54
C MET A 69 6.29 -9.64 -4.81
N ILE A 70 6.96 -9.58 -5.95
CA ILE A 70 6.38 -9.96 -7.25
C ILE A 70 6.04 -11.45 -7.27
N THR A 71 6.96 -12.30 -6.81
CA THR A 71 6.72 -13.74 -6.69
C THR A 71 5.54 -14.03 -5.75
N PHE A 72 5.44 -13.30 -4.64
CA PHE A 72 4.32 -13.46 -3.71
C PHE A 72 2.98 -13.06 -4.34
N ARG A 73 2.93 -11.91 -5.03
CA ARG A 73 1.72 -11.45 -5.75
C ARG A 73 1.22 -12.50 -6.72
N ASP A 74 2.09 -12.99 -7.59
CA ASP A 74 1.73 -13.91 -8.68
C ASP A 74 1.24 -15.24 -8.12
N LYS A 75 1.93 -15.76 -7.09
CA LYS A 75 1.49 -16.94 -6.33
C LYS A 75 0.10 -16.75 -5.72
N LYS A 76 -0.13 -15.68 -4.94
CA LYS A 76 -1.43 -15.46 -4.27
C LYS A 76 -2.56 -15.21 -5.27
N ALA A 77 -2.30 -14.48 -6.35
CA ALA A 77 -3.30 -14.22 -7.39
C ALA A 77 -3.77 -15.53 -8.04
N GLN A 78 -2.82 -16.42 -8.36
CA GLN A 78 -3.10 -17.74 -8.91
C GLN A 78 -3.84 -18.65 -7.91
N GLU A 79 -3.36 -18.74 -6.66
CA GLU A 79 -3.96 -19.58 -5.61
C GLU A 79 -5.42 -19.21 -5.34
N LEU A 80 -5.73 -17.92 -5.29
CA LEU A 80 -7.07 -17.41 -5.01
C LEU A 80 -7.93 -17.29 -6.28
N GLY A 81 -7.31 -17.41 -7.46
CA GLY A 81 -7.95 -17.23 -8.76
C GLY A 81 -8.62 -15.86 -8.90
N ILE A 82 -8.03 -14.81 -8.34
CA ILE A 82 -8.53 -13.43 -8.44
C ILE A 82 -8.05 -12.79 -9.74
N ASP A 83 -8.85 -11.88 -10.30
CA ASP A 83 -8.43 -11.07 -11.44
C ASP A 83 -7.41 -10.03 -10.99
N MET A 84 -6.16 -10.17 -11.43
CA MET A 84 -5.03 -9.34 -11.04
C MET A 84 -4.50 -8.57 -12.25
N ILE A 85 -4.81 -7.29 -12.31
CA ILE A 85 -4.32 -6.35 -13.31
C ILE A 85 -2.94 -5.85 -12.89
N VAL A 86 -1.94 -6.07 -13.73
CA VAL A 86 -0.61 -5.45 -13.57
C VAL A 86 -0.49 -4.32 -14.58
N TYR A 87 -0.22 -3.12 -14.08
CA TYR A 87 -0.05 -1.93 -14.92
C TYR A 87 1.31 -1.28 -14.67
N SER A 88 1.99 -0.91 -15.76
CA SER A 88 3.26 -0.22 -15.76
C SER A 88 3.23 0.94 -16.75
N ASN A 89 3.94 2.03 -16.44
CA ASN A 89 4.17 3.10 -17.41
C ASN A 89 5.30 2.66 -18.36
N GLU A 90 4.93 1.97 -19.45
CA GLU A 90 5.89 1.43 -20.43
C GLU A 90 6.77 2.50 -21.07
N GLN A 91 6.23 3.70 -21.30
CA GLN A 91 6.98 4.80 -21.91
C GLN A 91 8.10 5.26 -20.97
N ALA A 92 7.78 5.50 -19.70
CA ALA A 92 8.79 5.87 -18.70
C ALA A 92 9.87 4.78 -18.50
N ILE A 93 9.48 3.50 -18.61
CA ILE A 93 10.43 2.39 -18.55
C ILE A 93 11.37 2.41 -19.77
N LYS A 94 10.84 2.64 -20.98
CA LYS A 94 11.64 2.76 -22.21
C LYS A 94 12.57 3.97 -22.17
N ASP A 95 12.13 5.06 -21.56
CA ASP A 95 12.92 6.28 -21.37
C ASP A 95 13.99 6.15 -20.26
N GLY A 96 14.09 4.97 -19.62
CA GLY A 96 15.13 4.69 -18.63
C GLY A 96 14.90 5.35 -17.27
N ILE A 97 13.65 5.76 -16.96
CA ILE A 97 13.32 6.36 -15.67
C ILE A 97 13.58 5.35 -14.54
N ASN A 98 14.41 5.76 -13.58
CA ASN A 98 14.94 4.89 -12.54
C ASN A 98 15.12 5.65 -11.20
N PRO A 99 15.17 4.94 -10.06
CA PRO A 99 15.19 5.58 -8.75
C PRO A 99 16.52 6.25 -8.38
N PHE A 100 17.59 6.05 -9.14
CA PHE A 100 18.90 6.63 -8.85
C PHE A 100 19.08 8.00 -9.52
N ASP A 101 18.68 8.12 -10.79
CA ASP A 101 18.95 9.33 -11.58
C ASP A 101 17.83 10.38 -11.49
N HIS A 102 16.61 9.96 -11.14
CA HIS A 102 15.41 10.80 -11.28
C HIS A 102 14.72 11.17 -9.96
N GLY A 103 15.23 10.71 -8.81
CA GLY A 103 14.74 11.07 -7.46
C GLY A 103 13.22 11.07 -7.32
N SER A 104 12.66 12.22 -6.93
CA SER A 104 11.20 12.39 -6.77
C SER A 104 10.40 12.21 -8.07
N ALA A 105 10.95 12.57 -9.22
CA ALA A 105 10.28 12.45 -10.53
C ALA A 105 10.02 10.98 -10.90
N TYR A 106 10.92 10.06 -10.51
CA TYR A 106 10.71 8.62 -10.66
C TYR A 106 9.40 8.18 -9.96
N THR A 107 9.19 8.63 -8.72
CA THR A 107 8.03 8.22 -7.93
C THR A 107 6.74 8.79 -8.49
N ASP A 108 6.76 10.03 -8.98
CA ASP A 108 5.62 10.64 -9.65
C ASP A 108 5.28 9.82 -10.90
N ILE A 109 6.19 9.78 -11.88
CA ILE A 109 5.95 9.20 -13.21
C ILE A 109 5.54 7.72 -13.15
N LEU A 110 6.28 6.91 -12.38
CA LEU A 110 6.07 5.45 -12.36
C LEU A 110 5.02 4.99 -11.34
N LYS A 111 4.54 5.87 -10.44
CA LYS A 111 3.47 5.50 -9.50
C LYS A 111 2.23 6.37 -9.62
N THR A 112 2.36 7.69 -9.46
CA THR A 112 1.22 8.61 -9.48
C THR A 112 0.59 8.67 -10.86
N GLN A 113 1.35 9.00 -11.90
CA GLN A 113 0.84 9.09 -13.26
C GLN A 113 0.43 7.71 -13.76
N ALA A 114 1.25 6.69 -13.51
CA ALA A 114 0.90 5.31 -13.84
C ALA A 114 -0.44 4.86 -13.22
N LEU A 115 -0.72 5.23 -11.96
CA LEU A 115 -2.00 4.92 -11.32
C LEU A 115 -3.17 5.66 -11.99
N LYS A 116 -3.03 6.96 -12.25
CA LYS A 116 -4.07 7.74 -12.93
C LYS A 116 -4.38 7.17 -14.32
N ASP A 117 -3.32 6.94 -15.10
CA ASP A 117 -3.44 6.38 -16.45
C ASP A 117 -4.14 5.02 -16.42
N ALA A 118 -3.83 4.17 -15.44
CA ALA A 118 -4.51 2.90 -15.27
C ALA A 118 -6.00 3.08 -14.93
N LEU A 119 -6.33 3.95 -13.96
CA LEU A 119 -7.72 4.22 -13.58
C LEU A 119 -8.53 4.75 -14.76
N ASP A 120 -7.97 5.64 -15.56
CA ASP A 120 -8.60 6.18 -16.77
C ASP A 120 -8.74 5.12 -17.87
N LYS A 121 -7.67 4.38 -18.15
CA LYS A 121 -7.64 3.32 -19.18
C LYS A 121 -8.71 2.25 -18.92
N TYR A 122 -8.88 1.84 -17.67
CA TYR A 122 -9.86 0.83 -17.30
C TYR A 122 -11.21 1.43 -16.91
N GLY A 123 -11.33 2.76 -16.78
CA GLY A 123 -12.57 3.45 -16.42
C GLY A 123 -13.06 3.13 -15.01
N PHE A 124 -12.14 2.96 -14.05
CA PHE A 124 -12.51 2.65 -12.66
C PHE A 124 -13.07 3.88 -11.95
N THR A 125 -14.25 3.74 -11.35
CA THR A 125 -14.96 4.84 -10.67
C THR A 125 -14.74 4.83 -9.15
N ALA A 126 -14.27 3.72 -8.59
CA ALA A 126 -13.84 3.62 -7.20
C ALA A 126 -12.57 2.78 -7.07
N ALA A 127 -11.64 3.20 -6.23
CA ALA A 127 -10.41 2.46 -5.95
C ALA A 127 -10.21 2.27 -4.45
N PHE A 128 -10.15 1.03 -3.98
CA PHE A 128 -9.83 0.72 -2.60
C PHE A 128 -8.32 0.87 -2.36
N GLY A 129 -7.94 1.56 -1.29
CA GLY A 129 -6.57 1.71 -0.81
C GLY A 129 -6.42 1.22 0.63
N GLY A 130 -5.27 0.61 0.93
CA GLY A 130 -4.94 0.12 2.28
C GLY A 130 -4.37 1.19 3.23
N ALA A 131 -4.63 2.47 2.98
CA ALA A 131 -4.11 3.56 3.81
C ALA A 131 -4.82 3.63 5.16
N ARG A 132 -4.07 3.94 6.22
CA ARG A 132 -4.55 4.08 7.59
C ARG A 132 -4.25 5.47 8.14
N ARG A 133 -5.06 5.94 9.10
CA ARG A 133 -4.93 7.28 9.69
C ARG A 133 -3.71 7.44 10.60
N ASP A 134 -3.25 6.36 11.23
CA ASP A 134 -2.10 6.33 12.15
C ASP A 134 -0.75 6.25 11.42
N GLU A 135 -0.72 5.87 10.14
CA GLU A 135 0.52 5.72 9.37
C GLU A 135 1.34 7.03 9.27
N GLU A 136 0.65 8.16 9.08
CA GLU A 136 1.28 9.45 8.84
C GLU A 136 0.38 10.64 9.23
N LYS A 137 0.97 11.74 9.70
CA LYS A 137 0.25 12.94 10.17
C LYS A 137 -0.71 13.54 9.14
N SER A 138 -0.35 13.54 7.85
CA SER A 138 -1.19 14.08 6.78
C SER A 138 -2.50 13.29 6.58
N ARG A 139 -2.51 12.01 6.97
CA ARG A 139 -3.65 11.09 6.87
C ARG A 139 -4.58 11.11 8.07
N ALA A 140 -4.19 11.75 9.17
CA ALA A 140 -4.99 11.79 10.39
C ALA A 140 -6.40 12.40 10.18
N LYS A 141 -6.55 13.26 9.16
CA LYS A 141 -7.83 13.89 8.77
C LYS A 141 -8.43 13.27 7.51
N GLU A 142 -7.92 12.13 7.05
CA GLU A 142 -8.45 11.46 5.86
C GLU A 142 -9.83 10.87 6.14
N ARG A 143 -10.71 11.00 5.15
CA ARG A 143 -12.04 10.39 5.12
C ARG A 143 -11.94 8.95 4.61
N ILE A 144 -12.93 8.12 4.90
CA ILE A 144 -13.00 6.78 4.32
C ILE A 144 -13.25 6.89 2.80
N PHE A 145 -14.11 7.82 2.37
CA PHE A 145 -14.43 8.13 0.98
C PHE A 145 -13.82 9.48 0.59
N SER A 146 -12.82 9.44 -0.27
CA SER A 146 -12.04 10.60 -0.71
C SER A 146 -12.30 10.88 -2.20
N PHE A 147 -13.08 11.93 -2.48
CA PHE A 147 -13.57 12.26 -3.82
C PHE A 147 -12.50 12.90 -4.68
N ARG A 148 -12.48 12.53 -5.96
CA ARG A 148 -11.57 13.00 -7.01
C ARG A 148 -12.36 13.54 -8.18
N ASN A 149 -11.93 14.69 -8.70
CA ASN A 149 -12.49 15.23 -9.93
C ASN A 149 -11.96 14.49 -11.17
N ASP A 150 -12.41 14.93 -12.34
CA ASP A 150 -12.01 14.45 -13.67
C ASP A 150 -10.50 14.48 -13.95
N LYS A 151 -9.74 15.30 -13.22
CA LYS A 151 -8.28 15.38 -13.29
C LYS A 151 -7.58 14.58 -12.19
N HIS A 152 -8.30 13.70 -11.50
CA HIS A 152 -7.88 12.96 -10.30
C HIS A 152 -7.49 13.84 -9.11
N ALA A 153 -7.76 15.15 -9.16
CA ALA A 153 -7.35 16.08 -8.12
C ALA A 153 -8.33 16.04 -6.93
N TRP A 154 -7.77 16.26 -5.75
CA TRP A 154 -8.53 16.35 -4.51
C TRP A 154 -8.93 17.79 -4.19
N ASP A 155 -10.24 18.02 -4.01
CA ASP A 155 -10.78 19.32 -3.57
C ASP A 155 -11.41 19.17 -2.16
N PRO A 156 -10.94 19.94 -1.16
CA PRO A 156 -11.53 19.94 0.18
C PRO A 156 -13.04 20.20 0.21
N LYS A 157 -13.55 21.05 -0.70
CA LYS A 157 -14.97 21.45 -0.73
C LYS A 157 -15.89 20.36 -1.26
N ASN A 158 -15.35 19.43 -2.05
CA ASN A 158 -16.10 18.31 -2.61
C ASN A 158 -16.14 17.10 -1.67
N GLN A 159 -15.46 17.17 -0.53
CA GLN A 159 -15.45 16.08 0.45
C GLN A 159 -16.72 16.08 1.29
N ARG A 160 -17.29 14.90 1.51
CA ARG A 160 -18.59 14.75 2.14
C ARG A 160 -18.46 14.38 3.62
N PRO A 161 -19.33 14.89 4.50
CA PRO A 161 -19.43 14.39 5.87
C PRO A 161 -19.76 12.89 5.89
N GLU A 162 -19.11 12.14 6.78
CA GLU A 162 -19.33 10.71 6.99
C GLU A 162 -19.99 10.57 8.36
N MET A 163 -21.32 10.47 8.38
CA MET A 163 -22.09 10.41 9.63
C MET A 163 -22.50 8.96 9.90
N TRP A 164 -22.18 8.45 11.10
CA TRP A 164 -22.38 7.05 11.49
C TRP A 164 -21.70 6.07 10.51
N LYS A 165 -22.49 5.20 9.87
CA LYS A 165 -22.07 4.24 8.84
C LYS A 165 -22.81 4.53 7.52
N LEU A 166 -23.22 5.77 7.30
CA LEU A 166 -23.90 6.19 6.08
C LEU A 166 -22.89 6.93 5.20
N TYR A 167 -22.64 6.40 4.02
CA TYR A 167 -21.72 6.96 3.05
C TYR A 167 -22.50 7.48 1.84
N ASN A 168 -22.16 8.67 1.36
CA ASN A 168 -22.75 9.21 0.15
C ASN A 168 -21.78 9.00 -1.01
N THR A 169 -22.01 7.99 -1.84
CA THR A 169 -21.14 7.58 -2.95
C THR A 169 -21.53 8.16 -4.31
N VAL A 170 -22.56 9.03 -4.38
CA VAL A 170 -23.05 9.60 -5.65
C VAL A 170 -21.91 10.28 -6.42
N LEU A 171 -21.64 9.88 -7.66
CA LEU A 171 -20.57 10.49 -8.47
C LEU A 171 -21.15 11.35 -9.59
N ASN A 172 -20.53 12.51 -9.85
CA ASN A 172 -20.74 13.21 -11.11
C ASN A 172 -19.96 12.52 -12.24
N LYS A 173 -20.34 12.81 -13.49
CA LYS A 173 -19.63 12.28 -14.65
C LYS A 173 -18.15 12.67 -14.63
N GLY A 174 -17.27 11.67 -14.68
CA GLY A 174 -15.81 11.85 -14.65
C GLY A 174 -15.20 11.89 -13.24
N GLU A 175 -16.00 11.91 -12.17
CA GLU A 175 -15.49 11.78 -10.82
C GLU A 175 -15.15 10.33 -10.48
N SER A 176 -14.21 10.16 -9.56
CA SER A 176 -13.90 8.87 -8.95
C SER A 176 -13.71 9.00 -7.44
N ILE A 177 -13.76 7.88 -6.73
CA ILE A 177 -13.56 7.85 -5.27
C ILE A 177 -12.36 6.98 -4.92
N ARG A 178 -11.58 7.42 -3.93
CA ARG A 178 -10.59 6.60 -3.24
C ARG A 178 -11.19 6.17 -1.91
N VAL A 179 -11.23 4.87 -1.66
CA VAL A 179 -11.91 4.30 -0.49
C VAL A 179 -10.90 3.61 0.41
N PHE A 180 -10.94 3.88 1.71
CA PHE A 180 -9.94 3.38 2.66
C PHE A 180 -10.60 2.56 3.79
N PRO A 181 -10.93 1.27 3.55
CA PRO A 181 -11.59 0.42 4.54
C PRO A 181 -10.80 0.23 5.83
N LEU A 182 -9.48 0.41 5.78
CA LEU A 182 -8.58 0.23 6.91
C LEU A 182 -8.30 1.53 7.69
N SER A 183 -9.01 2.62 7.40
CA SER A 183 -8.72 3.94 7.98
C SER A 183 -8.61 3.96 9.52
N ASN A 184 -9.42 3.16 10.20
CA ASN A 184 -9.48 3.07 11.67
C ASN A 184 -8.56 2.01 12.28
N TRP A 185 -7.82 1.27 11.46
CA TRP A 185 -6.93 0.22 11.92
C TRP A 185 -5.56 0.81 12.27
N THR A 186 -4.95 0.32 13.34
CA THR A 186 -3.56 0.66 13.71
C THR A 186 -2.57 -0.38 13.20
N GLU A 187 -1.27 -0.08 13.24
CA GLU A 187 -0.23 -1.04 12.83
C GLU A 187 -0.33 -2.32 13.69
N LYS A 188 -0.62 -2.15 14.98
CA LYS A 188 -0.88 -3.24 15.91
C LYS A 188 -2.08 -4.09 15.48
N ASP A 189 -3.19 -3.47 15.12
CA ASP A 189 -4.40 -4.20 14.71
C ASP A 189 -4.14 -5.04 13.47
N ILE A 190 -3.42 -4.48 12.49
CA ILE A 190 -3.02 -5.20 11.27
C ILE A 190 -2.21 -6.45 11.61
N TRP A 191 -1.16 -6.34 12.43
CA TRP A 191 -0.35 -7.49 12.82
C TRP A 191 -1.11 -8.52 13.65
N GLN A 192 -1.94 -8.08 14.60
CA GLN A 192 -2.77 -8.98 15.41
C GLN A 192 -3.80 -9.71 14.56
N TYR A 193 -4.37 -9.03 13.56
CA TYR A 193 -5.33 -9.62 12.64
C TYR A 193 -4.66 -10.62 11.68
N ILE A 194 -3.47 -10.30 11.15
CA ILE A 194 -2.65 -11.23 10.37
C ILE A 194 -2.40 -12.52 11.17
N LYS A 195 -2.09 -12.40 12.47
CA LYS A 195 -1.90 -13.56 13.36
C LYS A 195 -3.20 -14.33 13.56
N ARG A 196 -4.29 -13.63 13.90
CA ARG A 196 -5.60 -14.24 14.19
C ARG A 196 -6.13 -15.05 13.02
N GLU A 197 -6.01 -14.50 11.82
CA GLU A 197 -6.55 -15.06 10.58
C GLU A 197 -5.54 -15.93 9.82
N ASN A 198 -4.30 -16.05 10.34
CA ASN A 198 -3.20 -16.77 9.69
C ASN A 198 -2.95 -16.30 8.24
N ILE A 199 -2.93 -14.98 8.02
CA ILE A 199 -2.73 -14.38 6.70
C ILE A 199 -1.26 -14.50 6.31
N GLU A 200 -1.00 -15.12 5.16
CA GLU A 200 0.34 -15.20 4.59
C GLU A 200 0.82 -13.80 4.18
N ILE A 201 2.08 -13.46 4.47
CA ILE A 201 2.69 -12.17 4.12
C ILE A 201 4.06 -12.37 3.49
N VAL A 202 4.57 -11.33 2.83
CA VAL A 202 5.86 -11.35 2.15
C VAL A 202 7.01 -11.64 3.13
N PRO A 203 7.97 -12.54 2.79
CA PRO A 203 9.05 -12.92 3.71
C PRO A 203 9.99 -11.77 4.13
N LEU A 204 10.01 -10.66 3.39
CA LEU A 204 10.72 -9.42 3.71
C LEU A 204 10.31 -8.81 5.07
N TYR A 205 9.11 -9.10 5.56
CA TYR A 205 8.67 -8.65 6.89
C TYR A 205 9.39 -9.36 8.04
N PHE A 206 9.94 -10.55 7.79
CA PHE A 206 10.67 -11.34 8.77
C PHE A 206 12.17 -11.10 8.66
N ALA A 207 12.83 -11.01 9.81
CA ALA A 207 14.27 -10.90 9.88
C ALA A 207 14.93 -12.12 9.23
N LYS A 208 15.82 -11.87 8.28
CA LYS A 208 16.72 -12.84 7.68
C LYS A 208 18.03 -12.15 7.40
N GLU A 209 19.08 -12.96 7.36
CA GLU A 209 20.38 -12.52 6.91
C GLU A 209 20.31 -12.11 5.43
N ARG A 210 20.59 -10.84 5.12
CA ARG A 210 20.51 -10.27 3.77
C ARG A 210 21.71 -9.37 3.51
N GLU A 211 22.09 -9.26 2.24
CA GLU A 211 23.12 -8.33 1.80
C GLU A 211 22.50 -6.93 1.60
N PHE A 212 23.19 -5.91 2.09
CA PHE A 212 22.75 -4.53 2.02
C PHE A 212 23.93 -3.57 1.99
N ILE A 213 23.65 -2.33 1.62
CA ILE A 213 24.54 -1.19 1.81
C ILE A 213 23.91 -0.21 2.80
N GLU A 214 24.74 0.59 3.46
CA GLU A 214 24.28 1.74 4.24
C GLU A 214 24.50 3.01 3.42
N ARG A 215 23.40 3.69 3.05
CA ARG A 215 23.41 4.93 2.27
C ARG A 215 22.51 5.96 2.93
N ASP A 216 23.05 7.15 3.20
CA ASP A 216 22.32 8.26 3.82
C ASP A 216 21.55 7.85 5.10
N GLY A 217 22.17 6.99 5.93
CA GLY A 217 21.58 6.47 7.16
C GLY A 217 20.50 5.40 6.97
N ASN A 218 20.27 4.91 5.75
CA ASN A 218 19.32 3.86 5.44
C ASN A 218 20.02 2.55 5.08
N ILE A 219 19.44 1.44 5.54
CA ILE A 219 19.83 0.07 5.14
C ILE A 219 19.12 -0.26 3.83
N ILE A 220 19.83 -0.27 2.71
CA ILE A 220 19.25 -0.59 1.39
C ILE A 220 19.67 -2.00 1.01
N MET A 221 18.72 -2.93 0.98
CA MET A 221 18.98 -4.31 0.56
C MET A 221 19.33 -4.38 -0.92
N ILE A 222 20.32 -5.22 -1.23
CA ILE A 222 20.70 -5.57 -2.59
C ILE A 222 19.81 -6.75 -3.01
N ASP A 223 18.76 -6.47 -3.80
CA ASP A 223 17.81 -7.49 -4.26
C ASP A 223 18.19 -8.08 -5.63
N ASP A 224 18.86 -7.29 -6.47
CA ASP A 224 19.36 -7.70 -7.78
C ASP A 224 20.48 -6.80 -8.32
N GLU A 225 21.01 -7.20 -9.48
CA GLU A 225 22.11 -6.55 -10.21
C GLU A 225 21.83 -5.12 -10.67
N ARG A 226 20.56 -4.65 -10.60
CA ARG A 226 20.22 -3.27 -10.97
C ARG A 226 20.61 -2.28 -9.87
N MET A 227 20.94 -2.77 -8.68
CA MET A 227 21.39 -1.94 -7.57
C MET A 227 22.74 -1.31 -7.90
N ARG A 228 22.80 0.02 -7.92
CA ARG A 228 24.07 0.75 -8.10
C ARG A 228 24.77 0.90 -6.77
N ILE A 229 26.01 0.42 -6.69
CA ILE A 229 26.90 0.57 -5.54
C ILE A 229 27.93 1.64 -5.89
N TYR A 230 28.01 2.70 -5.09
CA TYR A 230 28.92 3.83 -5.28
C TYR A 230 30.29 3.58 -4.63
N GLU A 231 31.29 4.35 -5.05
CA GLU A 231 32.63 4.26 -4.47
C GLU A 231 32.60 4.57 -2.97
N GLY A 232 33.21 3.70 -2.16
CA GLY A 232 33.21 3.79 -0.70
C GLY A 232 32.02 3.12 -0.01
N GLU A 233 31.04 2.59 -0.74
CA GLU A 233 29.97 1.79 -0.15
C GLU A 233 30.41 0.33 0.05
N GLU A 234 30.29 -0.16 1.28
CA GLU A 234 30.61 -1.54 1.64
C GLU A 234 29.35 -2.40 1.66
N ILE A 235 29.42 -3.56 1.00
CA ILE A 235 28.38 -4.58 1.11
C ILE A 235 28.50 -5.24 2.48
N LYS A 236 27.46 -5.08 3.29
CA LYS A 236 27.32 -5.70 4.60
C LYS A 236 26.30 -6.82 4.55
N LYS A 237 26.39 -7.73 5.51
CA LYS A 237 25.46 -8.85 5.66
C LYS A 237 25.08 -9.02 7.12
N ASP A 238 23.80 -8.89 7.42
CA ASP A 238 23.24 -9.08 8.76
C ASP A 238 21.73 -9.38 8.67
N PHE A 239 21.12 -9.68 9.79
CA PHE A 239 19.70 -9.86 9.95
C PHE A 239 18.98 -8.52 9.90
N ILE A 240 18.29 -8.31 8.80
CA ILE A 240 17.45 -7.13 8.59
C ILE A 240 16.03 -7.57 8.23
N ARG A 241 15.06 -6.71 8.47
CA ARG A 241 13.67 -6.85 8.01
C ARG A 241 13.13 -5.51 7.52
N PHE A 242 11.93 -5.53 6.93
CA PHE A 242 11.26 -4.33 6.48
C PHE A 242 9.92 -4.14 7.20
N ARG A 243 9.66 -2.93 7.69
CA ARG A 243 8.35 -2.56 8.28
C ARG A 243 7.35 -2.09 7.23
N THR A 244 7.84 -1.59 6.09
CA THR A 244 7.04 -1.18 4.94
C THR A 244 7.72 -1.61 3.64
N LEU A 245 6.94 -1.89 2.59
CA LEU A 245 7.44 -2.47 1.33
C LEU A 245 7.07 -1.64 0.09
N GLY A 246 8.01 -1.44 -0.83
CA GLY A 246 7.77 -0.73 -2.09
C GLY A 246 8.88 -0.98 -3.10
N CYS A 247 9.40 0.07 -3.74
CA CYS A 247 10.56 -0.09 -4.62
C CYS A 247 11.81 -0.32 -3.76
N TYR A 248 12.59 -1.36 -4.06
CA TYR A 248 13.66 -1.80 -3.16
C TYR A 248 14.75 -0.73 -2.94
N PRO A 249 15.20 0.06 -3.95
CA PRO A 249 16.23 1.08 -3.72
C PRO A 249 15.76 2.25 -2.84
N LEU A 250 14.45 2.35 -2.61
CA LEU A 250 13.79 3.46 -1.88
C LEU A 250 13.09 2.98 -0.60
N THR A 251 13.38 1.76 -0.17
CA THR A 251 12.78 1.14 1.01
C THR A 251 13.89 0.71 1.96
N GLY A 252 14.06 1.44 3.07
CA GLY A 252 15.04 1.11 4.08
C GLY A 252 14.60 -0.04 4.97
N GLY A 253 15.51 -0.96 5.23
CA GLY A 253 15.37 -2.02 6.23
C GLY A 253 15.72 -1.53 7.64
N CYS A 254 15.53 -2.40 8.62
CA CYS A 254 16.00 -2.23 9.98
C CYS A 254 16.66 -3.51 10.48
N TYR A 255 17.73 -3.38 11.27
CA TYR A 255 18.30 -4.50 12.01
C TYR A 255 17.24 -5.09 12.94
N SER A 256 17.07 -6.41 12.90
CA SER A 256 16.09 -7.12 13.72
C SER A 256 16.43 -8.60 13.81
N LYS A 257 15.98 -9.28 14.86
CA LYS A 257 16.00 -10.75 14.98
C LYS A 257 14.58 -11.35 14.97
N ALA A 258 13.57 -10.56 14.60
CA ALA A 258 12.17 -10.98 14.54
C ALA A 258 11.89 -11.83 13.29
N ASP A 259 12.18 -13.12 13.39
CA ASP A 259 11.98 -14.14 12.35
C ASP A 259 10.60 -14.84 12.41
N THR A 260 9.78 -14.54 13.42
CA THR A 260 8.40 -15.03 13.57
C THR A 260 7.41 -13.88 13.73
N LEU A 261 6.13 -14.15 13.48
CA LEU A 261 5.07 -13.16 13.62
C LEU A 261 4.93 -12.65 15.05
N ASP A 262 5.11 -13.54 16.03
CA ASP A 262 5.10 -13.18 17.45
C ASP A 262 6.20 -12.18 17.80
N LYS A 263 7.43 -12.45 17.35
CA LYS A 263 8.55 -11.53 17.55
C LYS A 263 8.33 -10.19 16.83
N ILE A 264 7.72 -10.20 15.64
CA ILE A 264 7.38 -8.95 14.93
C ILE A 264 6.36 -8.14 15.73
N ILE A 265 5.32 -8.79 16.28
CA ILE A 265 4.31 -8.14 17.10
C ILE A 265 4.95 -7.54 18.36
N GLU A 266 5.77 -8.31 19.07
CA GLU A 266 6.50 -7.86 20.26
C GLU A 266 7.39 -6.65 19.96
N GLU A 267 8.19 -6.71 18.88
CA GLU A 267 9.06 -5.61 18.46
C GLU A 267 8.25 -4.36 18.08
N THR A 268 7.12 -4.55 17.39
CA THR A 268 6.26 -3.44 16.95
C THR A 268 5.56 -2.77 18.13
N LEU A 269 5.14 -3.53 19.14
CA LEU A 269 4.54 -2.98 20.37
C LEU A 269 5.53 -2.14 21.18
N GLY A 270 6.83 -2.43 21.09
CA GLY A 270 7.90 -1.66 21.74
C GLY A 270 8.43 -0.48 20.91
N ALA A 271 8.02 -0.34 19.64
CA ALA A 271 8.54 0.69 18.75
C ALA A 271 7.92 2.06 19.04
N ILE A 272 8.76 3.09 19.14
CA ILE A 272 8.34 4.49 19.37
C ILE A 272 8.26 5.28 18.04
N SER A 273 8.83 4.74 16.96
CA SER A 273 8.88 5.36 15.63
C SER A 273 7.84 4.77 14.67
N SER A 274 7.30 5.63 13.79
CA SER A 274 6.41 5.22 12.70
C SER A 274 7.08 4.20 11.78
N GLU A 275 6.29 3.23 11.30
CA GLU A 275 6.74 2.23 10.33
C GLU A 275 7.26 2.80 9.01
N ARG A 276 6.89 4.04 8.67
CA ARG A 276 7.28 4.70 7.42
C ARG A 276 8.60 5.47 7.52
N ILE A 277 9.25 5.52 8.68
CA ILE A 277 10.45 6.34 8.90
C ILE A 277 11.62 5.99 7.95
N THR A 278 11.70 4.74 7.49
CA THR A 278 12.74 4.25 6.59
C THR A 278 12.39 4.40 5.11
N ARG A 279 11.31 5.11 4.77
CA ARG A 279 10.98 5.44 3.38
C ARG A 279 11.76 6.66 2.93
N VAL A 280 12.75 6.44 2.09
CA VAL A 280 13.57 7.51 1.49
C VAL A 280 12.68 8.57 0.81
N ILE A 281 11.64 8.13 0.09
CA ILE A 281 10.68 8.99 -0.61
C ILE A 281 9.82 9.89 0.28
N ASP A 282 9.74 9.61 1.59
CA ASP A 282 8.93 10.38 2.52
C ASP A 282 9.76 11.53 3.13
N ASN A 283 11.10 11.46 3.08
CA ASN A 283 12.03 12.45 3.63
C ASN A 283 12.40 13.58 2.65
N GLU A 284 12.08 13.46 1.35
CA GLU A 284 12.55 14.39 0.30
C GLU A 284 11.88 15.78 0.32
N ALA A 285 10.75 15.98 1.02
CA ALA A 285 10.17 17.32 1.23
C ALA A 285 9.12 17.37 2.35
N VAL A 286 9.16 18.41 3.18
CA VAL A 286 8.07 18.76 4.12
C VAL A 286 6.78 19.00 3.31
N GLY A 287 5.76 18.16 3.50
CA GLY A 287 4.48 18.24 2.77
C GLY A 287 4.38 17.43 1.47
N SER A 288 5.36 16.56 1.17
CA SER A 288 5.35 15.71 -0.04
C SER A 288 4.07 14.87 -0.16
N MET A 289 3.54 14.38 0.95
CA MET A 289 2.35 13.53 0.98
C MET A 289 1.04 14.32 0.81
N GLU A 290 0.94 15.53 1.37
CA GLU A 290 -0.21 16.42 1.10
C GLU A 290 -0.25 16.86 -0.36
N ARG A 291 0.92 17.12 -0.95
CA ARG A 291 1.04 17.43 -2.38
C ARG A 291 0.62 16.24 -3.23
N ARG A 292 1.14 15.04 -2.96
CA ARG A 292 0.73 13.78 -3.62
C ARG A 292 -0.76 13.50 -3.47
N LYS A 293 -1.36 13.84 -2.32
CA LYS A 293 -2.82 13.76 -2.13
C LYS A 293 -3.56 14.70 -3.09
N ARG A 294 -3.17 15.98 -3.17
CA ARG A 294 -3.78 16.93 -4.12
C ARG A 294 -3.60 16.48 -5.57
N GLU A 295 -2.45 15.89 -5.86
CA GLU A 295 -2.09 15.36 -7.17
C GLU A 295 -2.69 13.98 -7.44
N GLY A 296 -3.47 13.35 -6.55
CA GLY A 296 -4.24 12.14 -6.88
C GLY A 296 -3.56 10.78 -6.63
N TYR A 297 -2.43 10.75 -5.92
CA TYR A 297 -1.71 9.51 -5.58
C TYR A 297 -2.43 8.67 -4.52
N PHE A 298 -3.05 9.33 -3.53
CA PHE A 298 -3.95 8.71 -2.57
C PHE A 298 -5.36 8.74 -3.10
#